data_AF-A0A2V6M719-F1
#
_entry.id   AF-A0A2V6M719-F1
#
_cell.length_a   1.000
_cell.length_b   1.000
_cell.length_c   1.000
_cell.angle_alpha   90.00
_cell.angle_beta   90.00
_cell.angle_gamma   90.00
#
_symmetry.space_group_name_H-M   'P 1'
#
loop_
_entity.id
_entity.type
_entity.pdbx_description
1 polymer ?
#
loop_
_entity_poly.entity_id
_entity_poly.type
_entity_poly.pdbx_seq_one_letter_code
_entity_poly.pdbx_strand_id
1 'polypeptide(L)' 'RVFDPFFTTKDFGTGLGLSVVHGIIEEHGGQIEVESEVAKGTVFHIFLPLVHFDQGVVAA' A
#
# COMPACT_ATOMS: atom_id res chain seq x y z
N ARG A 1 1.09 -4.51 13.78
CA ARG A 1 -0.11 -3.90 14.42
C ARG A 1 -0.99 -3.16 13.43
N VAL A 2 -0.57 -2.03 12.82
CA VAL A 2 -1.48 -1.25 11.95
C VAL A 2 -1.91 -1.98 10.67
N PHE A 3 -1.13 -2.97 10.22
CA PHE A 3 -1.45 -3.86 9.10
C PHE A 3 -2.08 -5.17 9.54
N ASP A 4 -2.27 -5.41 10.85
CA ASP A 4 -2.86 -6.64 11.35
C ASP A 4 -4.38 -6.57 11.05
N PRO A 5 -4.97 -7.63 10.47
CA PRO A 5 -6.41 -7.66 10.22
C PRO A 5 -7.22 -7.35 11.48
N PHE A 6 -8.29 -6.58 11.31
CA PHE A 6 -9.22 -6.16 12.38
C PHE A 6 -8.63 -5.20 13.43
N PHE A 7 -7.38 -4.77 13.30
CA PHE A 7 -6.83 -3.76 14.19
C PHE A 7 -7.43 -2.37 13.87
N THR A 8 -8.01 -1.73 14.88
CA THR A 8 -8.51 -0.34 14.79
C THR A 8 -8.46 0.31 16.16
N THR A 9 -8.25 1.63 16.18
CA THR A 9 -8.39 2.48 17.37
C THR A 9 -9.69 3.29 17.36
N LYS A 10 -10.53 3.10 16.34
CA LYS A 10 -11.81 3.77 16.19
C LYS A 10 -12.95 2.86 16.63
N ASP A 11 -14.00 3.46 17.18
CA ASP A 11 -15.22 2.77 17.63
C ASP A 11 -16.08 2.25 16.45
N PHE A 12 -15.76 2.66 15.22
CA PHE A 12 -16.44 2.25 14.00
C PHE A 12 -15.43 1.88 12.89
N GLY A 13 -15.87 0.99 12.00
CA GLY A 13 -15.04 0.43 10.92
C GLY A 13 -14.45 -0.94 11.29
N THR A 14 -14.20 -1.77 10.27
CA THR A 14 -13.81 -3.18 10.46
C THR A 14 -12.34 -3.40 10.78
N GLY A 15 -11.49 -2.37 10.65
CA GLY A 15 -10.04 -2.50 10.80
C GLY A 15 -9.35 -3.32 9.69
N LEU A 16 -10.00 -3.52 8.54
CA LEU A 16 -9.46 -4.33 7.44
C LEU A 16 -8.76 -3.50 6.34
N GLY A 17 -8.90 -2.18 6.33
CA GLY A 17 -8.43 -1.35 5.22
C GLY A 17 -6.92 -1.48 4.96
N LEU A 18 -6.11 -1.30 6.01
CA LEU A 18 -4.65 -1.36 5.87
C LEU A 18 -4.13 -2.77 5.60
N SER A 19 -4.75 -3.81 6.16
CA SER A 19 -4.37 -5.20 5.85
C SER A 19 -4.65 -5.55 4.39
N VAL A 20 -5.77 -5.08 3.84
CA VAL A 20 -6.10 -5.26 2.41
C VAL A 20 -5.13 -4.49 1.52
N VAL A 21 -4.82 -3.23 1.84
CA VAL A 21 -3.86 -2.42 1.08
C VAL A 21 -2.48 -3.08 1.07
N HIS A 22 -2.01 -3.58 2.22
CA HIS A 22 -0.74 -4.29 2.32
C HIS A 22 -0.69 -5.50 1.37
N GLY A 23 -1.73 -6.35 1.42
CA GLY A 23 -1.82 -7.51 0.53
C GLY A 23 -1.87 -7.15 -0.95
N ILE A 24 -2.62 -6.11 -1.32
CA ILE A 24 -2.67 -5.62 -2.72
C ILE A 24 -1.27 -5.19 -3.17
N ILE A 25 -0.56 -4.41 -2.36
CA ILE A 25 0.77 -3.90 -2.71
C ILE A 25 1.77 -5.07 -2.84
N GLU A 26 1.76 -6.01 -1.90
CA GLU A 26 2.61 -7.21 -1.94
C GLU A 26 2.31 -8.09 -3.18
N GLU A 27 1.04 -8.28 -3.52
CA GLU A 27 0.62 -9.06 -4.71
C GLU A 27 1.12 -8.41 -6.01
N HIS A 28 1.29 -7.08 -6.02
CA HIS A 28 1.87 -6.34 -7.14
C HIS A 28 3.41 -6.26 -7.08
N GLY A 29 4.06 -6.99 -6.17
CA GLY A 29 5.52 -6.95 -5.97
C GLY A 29 6.03 -5.62 -5.43
N GLY A 30 5.15 -4.83 -4.83
CA GLY A 30 5.46 -3.55 -4.23
C GLY A 30 5.83 -3.64 -2.75
N GLN A 31 6.07 -2.46 -2.17
CA GLN A 31 6.37 -2.27 -0.75
C GLN A 31 5.64 -1.05 -0.21
N ILE A 32 5.28 -1.08 1.07
CA ILE A 32 4.71 0.05 1.81
C ILE A 32 5.58 0.41 3.02
N GLU A 33 5.90 1.68 3.18
CA GLU A 33 6.62 2.24 4.34
C GLU A 33 5.75 3.26 5.06
N VAL A 34 5.96 3.39 6.38
CA VAL A 34 5.14 4.26 7.24
C VAL A 34 6.04 5.17 8.07
N GLU A 35 5.84 6.47 7.92
CA GLU A 35 6.45 7.49 8.77
C GLU A 35 5.35 8.16 9.58
N SER A 36 5.45 8.14 10.91
CA SER A 36 4.43 8.70 11.79
C SER A 36 5.07 9.49 12.92
N GLU A 37 4.60 10.72 13.14
CA GLU A 37 4.99 11.53 14.27
C GLU A 37 3.76 12.13 14.97
N VAL A 38 3.68 11.92 16.28
CA VAL A 38 2.59 12.41 17.12
C VAL A 38 2.47 13.93 16.98
N ALA A 39 1.24 14.41 16.84
CA ALA A 39 0.90 15.82 16.63
C ALA A 39 1.41 16.46 15.32
N LYS A 40 2.07 15.70 14.42
CA LYS A 40 2.43 16.18 13.08
C LYS A 40 1.68 15.46 11.97
N GLY A 41 1.44 14.16 12.10
CA GLY A 41 0.68 13.37 11.13
C GLY A 41 1.32 12.02 10.82
N THR A 42 0.91 11.42 9.71
CA THR A 42 1.42 10.12 9.26
C THR A 42 1.45 10.12 7.73
N VAL A 43 2.53 9.58 7.17
CA VAL A 43 2.75 9.42 5.74
C VAL A 43 2.93 7.93 5.44
N PHE A 44 2.29 7.47 4.38
CA PHE A 44 2.46 6.13 3.83
C PHE A 44 3.12 6.27 2.45
N HIS A 45 4.28 5.66 2.29
CA HIS A 45 5.00 5.63 1.02
C HIS A 45 4.74 4.29 0.35
N ILE A 46 4.24 4.31 -0.89
CA ILE A 46 3.94 3.11 -1.67
C ILE A 46 4.91 3.05 -2.84
N PHE A 47 5.65 1.95 -2.92
CA PHE A 47 6.61 1.68 -3.99
C PHE A 47 6.09 0.52 -4.82
N LEU A 48 6.01 0.71 -6.13
CA LEU A 48 5.61 -0.33 -7.08
C LEU A 48 6.71 -0.51 -8.12
N PRO A 49 6.95 -1.73 -8.61
CA PRO A 49 7.85 -1.97 -9.72
C PRO A 49 7.41 -1.18 -10.96
N LEU A 50 8.36 -0.56 -11.66
CA LEU A 50 8.09 0.06 -12.95
C LEU A 50 7.85 -1.03 -14.00
N VAL A 51 6.75 -0.92 -14.74
CA VAL A 51 6.50 -1.76 -15.90
C VAL A 51 7.28 -1.17 -17.08
N HIS A 52 8.23 -1.93 -17.63
CA HIS A 52 8.82 -1.61 -18.92
C HIS A 52 7.88 -2.08 -20.03
N PHE A 53 7.28 -1.13 -20.74
CA PHE A 53 6.57 -1.44 -21.98
C PHE A 53 7.59 -1.46 -23.11
N ASP A 54 7.98 -2.66 -23.56
CA ASP A 54 8.75 -2.80 -24.79
C ASP A 54 7.91 -2.28 -25.96
N GLN A 55 8.32 -1.14 -26.54
CA GLN A 55 7.73 -0.61 -27.76
C GLN A 55 8.20 -1.41 -28.99
N GLY A 56 7.73 -2.65 -29.09
CA GLY A 56 7.69 -3.37 -30.36
C GLY A 56 6.51 -2.86 -31.19
N VAL A 57 6.63 -1.66 -31.77
CA VAL A 57 5.72 -1.22 -32.83
C VAL A 57 5.95 -2.17 -34.02
N VAL A 58 5.08 -3.16 -34.16
CA VAL A 58 4.93 -3.89 -35.41
C VAL A 58 4.33 -2.92 -36.41
N ALA A 59 5.21 -2.26 -37.17
CA ALA A 59 4.82 -1.60 -38.40
C ALA A 59 4.30 -2.69 -39.35
N ALA A 60 2.99 -2.71 -39.52
CA ALA A 60 2.31 -3.44 -40.58
C ALA A 60 2.48 -2.72 -41.92
#